data_AF-A0A850CEB0-F1
#
_entry.id   AF-A0A850CEB0-F1
#
_cell.length_a   1.000
_cell.length_b   1.000
_cell.length_c   1.000
_cell.angle_alpha   90.00
_cell.angle_beta   90.00
_cell.angle_gamma   90.00
#
_symmetry.space_group_name_H-M   'P 1'
#
loop_
_entity.id
_entity.type
_entity.pdbx_description
1 polymer ?
#
loop_
_entity_poly.entity_id
_entity_poly.type
_entity_poly.pdbx_seq_one_letter_code
_entity_poly.pdbx_strand_id
1 'polypeptide(L)'
;MHTQKGFVPADDHLSVLRLLYEGHTDQTIARRLHRSERSIRGIISMLSGHTATRGRFALGAEAARRGWLEISGTCSESVPSP
;
A
#
# COMPACT_ATOMS: atom_id res chain seq x y z
N MET A 1 7.62 22.36 3.76
CA MET A 1 7.32 21.14 2.98
C MET A 1 7.65 19.95 3.86
N HIS A 2 6.65 19.29 4.45
CA HIS A 2 6.89 18.26 5.48
C HIS A 2 7.31 16.95 4.83
N THR A 3 8.62 16.66 4.87
CA THR A 3 9.17 15.34 4.56
C THR A 3 8.82 14.39 5.70
N GLN A 4 7.66 13.73 5.62
CA GLN A 4 7.26 12.73 6.61
C GLN A 4 8.01 11.42 6.37
N LYS A 5 8.80 11.09 7.38
CA LYS A 5 9.74 10.00 7.59
C LYS A 5 8.99 8.65 7.66
N GLY A 6 9.46 7.64 6.92
CA GLY A 6 9.22 6.20 7.14
C GLY A 6 7.80 5.73 7.46
N PHE A 7 6.88 5.77 6.50
CA PHE A 7 5.64 5.00 6.60
C PHE A 7 5.87 3.59 6.02
N VAL A 8 5.76 2.57 6.86
CA VAL A 8 5.74 1.16 6.44
C VAL A 8 4.28 0.72 6.36
N PRO A 9 3.73 0.43 5.15
CA PRO A 9 2.38 -0.11 5.03
C PRO A 9 2.27 -1.47 5.72
N ALA A 10 1.20 -1.67 6.50
CA ALA A 10 0.86 -2.96 7.10
C ALA A 10 0.49 -4.01 6.03
N ASP A 11 0.49 -5.30 6.38
CA ASP A 11 0.15 -6.41 5.48
C ASP A 11 -1.18 -6.24 4.72
N ASP A 12 -2.22 -5.75 5.40
CA ASP A 12 -3.51 -5.42 4.79
C ASP A 12 -3.35 -4.34 3.70
N HIS A 13 -2.54 -3.32 3.95
CA HIS A 13 -2.29 -2.22 3.00
C HIS A 13 -1.45 -2.70 1.81
N LEU A 14 -0.47 -3.57 2.04
CA LEU A 14 0.31 -4.21 0.98
C LEU A 14 -0.57 -5.06 0.07
N SER A 15 -1.51 -5.80 0.66
CA SER A 15 -2.48 -6.59 -0.09
C SER A 15 -3.39 -5.71 -0.96
N VAL A 16 -3.84 -4.56 -0.44
CA VAL A 16 -4.57 -3.55 -1.23
C VAL A 16 -3.71 -3.04 -2.39
N LEU A 17 -2.47 -2.64 -2.12
CA LEU A 17 -1.54 -2.10 -3.12
C LEU A 17 -1.24 -3.13 -4.23
N ARG A 18 -1.07 -4.40 -3.86
CA ARG A 18 -0.85 -5.50 -4.79
C ARG A 18 -2.05 -5.72 -5.70
N LEU A 19 -3.26 -5.78 -5.13
CA LEU A 19 -4.47 -5.98 -5.92
C LEU A 19 -4.77 -4.78 -6.83
N LEU A 20 -4.45 -3.56 -6.39
CA LEU A 20 -4.50 -2.36 -7.22
C LEU A 20 -3.49 -2.41 -8.37
N TYR A 21 -2.27 -2.89 -8.10
CA TYR A 21 -1.24 -3.08 -9.12
C TYR A 21 -1.66 -4.13 -10.16
N GLU A 22 -2.34 -5.20 -9.74
CA GLU A 22 -2.93 -6.22 -10.62
C GLU A 22 -4.18 -5.71 -11.38
N GLY A 23 -4.63 -4.46 -11.14
CA GLY A 23 -5.76 -3.86 -11.85
C GLY A 23 -7.15 -4.20 -11.29
N HIS A 24 -7.23 -4.72 -10.07
CA HIS A 24 -8.51 -5.02 -9.43
C HIS A 24 -9.22 -3.75 -8.94
N THR A 25 -10.55 -3.74 -8.98
CA THR A 25 -11.37 -2.62 -8.49
C THR A 25 -11.48 -2.64 -6.97
N ASP A 26 -11.78 -1.47 -6.38
CA ASP A 26 -11.96 -1.28 -4.94
C ASP A 26 -12.97 -2.27 -4.34
N GLN A 27 -14.01 -2.63 -5.09
CA GLN A 27 -15.04 -3.58 -4.72
C GLN A 27 -14.53 -5.03 -4.68
N THR A 28 -13.71 -5.43 -5.66
CA THR A 28 -13.10 -6.76 -5.68
C THR A 28 -12.05 -6.90 -4.57
N ILE A 29 -11.31 -5.83 -4.30
CA ILE A 29 -10.34 -5.76 -3.21
C ILE A 29 -11.04 -5.87 -1.87
N ALA A 30 -12.11 -5.09 -1.66
CA ALA A 30 -12.94 -5.12 -0.47
C ALA A 30 -13.45 -6.54 -0.17
N ARG A 31 -13.94 -7.25 -1.20
CA ARG A 31 -14.39 -8.64 -1.07
C ARG A 31 -13.26 -9.60 -0.69
N ARG A 32 -12.09 -9.49 -1.33
CA ARG A 32 -10.94 -10.37 -1.06
C ARG A 32 -10.35 -10.17 0.34
N LEU A 33 -10.39 -8.95 0.85
CA LEU A 33 -9.85 -8.60 2.17
C LEU A 33 -10.91 -8.61 3.28
N HIS A 34 -12.15 -9.00 2.97
CA HIS A 34 -13.28 -8.95 3.91
C HIS A 34 -13.49 -7.57 4.55
N ARG A 35 -13.22 -6.50 3.80
CA ARG A 35 -13.37 -5.10 4.22
C ARG A 35 -14.46 -4.39 3.41
N SER A 36 -14.91 -3.24 3.88
CA SER A 36 -15.82 -2.38 3.11
C SER A 36 -15.06 -1.54 2.08
N GLU A 37 -15.67 -1.23 0.94
CA GLU A 37 -15.10 -0.32 -0.09
C GLU A 37 -14.71 1.05 0.47
N ARG A 38 -15.45 1.54 1.48
CA ARG A 38 -15.11 2.77 2.19
C ARG A 38 -13.76 2.68 2.90
N SER A 39 -13.47 1.53 3.52
CA SER A 39 -12.19 1.27 4.18
C SER A 39 -11.06 1.23 3.16
N ILE A 40 -11.27 0.54 2.03
CA ILE A 40 -10.29 0.50 0.92
C ILE A 40 -10.00 1.90 0.38
N ARG A 41 -11.02 2.71 0.10
CA ARG A 41 -10.84 4.10 -0.36
C ARG A 41 -10.13 4.97 0.67
N GLY A 42 -10.38 4.76 1.96
CA GLY A 42 -9.68 5.43 3.05
C GLY A 42 -8.19 5.09 3.08
N ILE A 43 -7.85 3.80 2.96
CA ILE A 43 -6.47 3.31 2.86
C ILE A 43 -5.79 3.92 1.63
N ILE A 44 -6.42 3.88 0.46
CA ILE A 44 -5.88 4.48 -0.77
C ILE A 44 -5.62 5.98 -0.61
N SER A 45 -6.55 6.71 0.01
CA SER A 45 -6.44 8.16 0.23
C SER A 45 -5.31 8.50 1.19
N MET A 46 -5.19 7.74 2.29
CA MET A 46 -4.09 7.84 3.24
C MET A 46 -2.75 7.60 2.54
N LEU A 47 -2.62 6.45 1.86
CA LEU A 47 -1.40 6.05 1.16
C LEU A 47 -0.99 7.08 0.08
N SER A 48 -1.95 7.55 -0.72
CA SER A 48 -1.71 8.59 -1.74
C SER A 48 -1.22 9.90 -1.14
N GLY A 49 -1.70 10.25 0.06
CA GLY A 49 -1.22 11.40 0.82
C GLY A 49 0.25 11.25 1.27
N HIS A 50 0.69 10.02 1.54
CA HIS A 50 2.08 9.73 1.93
C HIS A 50 3.04 9.62 0.75
N THR A 51 2.57 9.11 -0.39
CA THR A 51 3.42 8.85 -1.56
C THR A 51 3.40 9.97 -2.60
N ALA A 52 2.70 11.07 -2.32
CA ALA A 52 2.50 12.21 -3.22
C ALA A 52 1.97 11.83 -4.62
N THR A 53 1.34 10.66 -4.74
CA THR A 53 0.83 10.13 -6.00
C THR A 53 -0.65 10.43 -6.14
N ARG A 54 -1.06 11.01 -7.27
CA ARG A 54 -2.48 11.25 -7.58
C ARG A 54 -3.04 10.08 -8.39
N GLY A 55 -3.56 9.09 -7.68
CA GLY A 55 -4.37 8.04 -8.28
C GLY A 55 -4.02 6.64 -7.79
N ARG A 56 -5.05 5.81 -7.69
CA ARG A 56 -4.98 4.42 -7.21
C ARG A 56 -3.99 3.53 -7.98
N PHE A 57 -3.86 3.74 -9.29
CA PHE A 57 -2.91 3.00 -10.14
C PHE A 57 -1.47 3.47 -9.94
N ALA A 58 -1.26 4.79 -9.91
CA ALA A 58 0.05 5.38 -9.67
C ALA A 58 0.57 4.99 -8.28
N LEU A 59 -0.33 4.88 -7.31
CA LEU A 59 -0.03 4.41 -5.97
C LEU A 59 0.51 2.96 -5.95
N GLY A 60 -0.14 2.03 -6.65
CA GLY A 60 0.34 0.63 -6.77
C GLY A 60 1.71 0.55 -7.47
N ALA A 61 1.92 1.33 -8.53
CA ALA A 61 3.20 1.39 -9.23
C ALA A 61 4.32 2.04 -8.40
N GLU A 62 4.00 3.06 -7.61
CA GLU A 62 4.94 3.68 -6.65
C GLU A 62 5.30 2.72 -5.52
N ALA A 63 4.33 1.96 -5.00
CA ALA A 63 4.59 0.91 -4.01
C ALA A 63 5.53 -0.18 -4.54
N ALA A 64 5.37 -0.60 -5.80
CA ALA A 64 6.31 -1.50 -6.47
C ALA A 64 7.72 -0.89 -6.57
N ARG A 65 7.81 0.37 -7.03
CA ARG A 65 9.09 1.08 -7.18
C ARG A 65 9.81 1.32 -5.85
N ARG A 66 9.08 1.46 -4.75
CA ARG A 66 9.63 1.59 -3.40
C ARG A 66 10.02 0.27 -2.76
N GLY A 67 9.74 -0.86 -3.41
CA GLY A 67 9.99 -2.19 -2.85
C GLY A 67 9.00 -2.61 -1.76
N TRP A 68 7.85 -1.95 -1.63
CA TRP A 68 6.83 -2.33 -0.65
C TRP A 68 6.11 -3.62 -1.03
N LEU A 69 5.99 -3.88 -2.33
CA LEU A 69 5.39 -5.10 -2.86
C LEU A 69 6.39 -6.25 -2.92
N GLU A 70 7.35 -6.33 -1.98
CA GLU A 70 8.19 -7.54 -1.82
C GLU A 70 7.26 -8.75 -1.65
N ILE A 71 7.05 -9.40 -2.79
CA ILE A 71 6.25 -10.59 -2.98
C ILE A 71 7.04 -11.74 -2.41
N SER A 72 7.02 -11.87 -1.09
CA SER A 72 7.23 -13.10 -0.32
C SER A 72 7.78 -12.73 1.04
N GLY A 73 7.12 -13.17 2.11
CA GLY A 73 7.72 -13.92 3.22
C GLY A 73 9.10 -13.58 3.82
N THR A 74 9.76 -12.47 3.49
CA THR A 74 10.96 -12.04 4.19
C THR A 74 10.48 -11.21 5.37
N CYS A 75 10.32 -11.91 6.49
CA CYS A 75 10.52 -11.32 7.81
C CYS A 75 11.84 -10.53 7.76
N SER A 76 11.79 -9.26 7.38
CA SER A 76 12.92 -8.35 7.50
C SER A 76 12.91 -7.85 8.93
N GLU A 77 13.56 -8.65 9.78
CA GLU A 77 14.16 -8.21 11.03
C GLU A 77 14.71 -6.80 10.85
N SER A 78 14.11 -5.83 11.56
CA SER A 78 14.68 -4.50 11.68
C SER A 78 15.98 -4.64 12.46
N VAL A 79 17.11 -4.73 11.75
CA VAL A 79 18.43 -4.63 12.36
C VAL A 79 18.56 -3.24 12.98
N PRO A 80 18.75 -3.09 14.30
CA PRO A 80 19.03 -1.80 14.91
C PRO A 80 20.45 -1.37 14.51
N SER A 81 20.59 -0.11 14.08
CA SER A 81 21.89 0.54 13.83
C SER A 81 22.30 1.34 15.08
N PRO A 82 23.62 1.53 15.29
CA PRO A 82 24.37 1.23 16.51
C PRO A 82 24.17 2.16 17.71
#